data_AF-A0A359CEJ7-F1
#
_entry.id   AF-A0A359CEJ7-F1
#
_cell.length_a   1.000
_cell.length_b   1.000
_cell.length_c   1.000
_cell.angle_alpha   90.00
_cell.angle_beta   90.00
_cell.angle_gamma   90.00
#
_symmetry.space_group_name_H-M   'P 1'
#
loop_
_entity.id
_entity.type
_entity.pdbx_description
1 polymer ?
#
loop_
_entity_poly.entity_id
_entity_poly.type
_entity_poly.pdbx_seq_one_letter_code
_entity_poly.pdbx_strand_id
1 'polypeptide(L)'
;VNFKGSIDRIDRVGDRYRVIDYKSGKGEVNFKDVQQLFDASKANRPYQILQVLLYSYFYLQERGGISLSPAIYYLRSIFGDLSPDVTQNKQLMTDLSLVMEEFLPLLNHCLEEMFDPSIPFSQTRNEMHCRWCPFRDVCGK
;
A
#
# COMPACT_ATOMS: atom_id res chain seq x y z
N VAL A 1 -14.68 11.09 -4.80
CA VAL A 1 -13.34 11.40 -4.25
C VAL A 1 -12.36 11.50 -5.42
N ASN A 2 -11.53 12.55 -5.48
CA ASN A 2 -10.49 12.68 -6.51
C ASN A 2 -9.14 12.36 -5.89
N PHE A 3 -8.35 11.52 -6.55
CA PHE A 3 -7.00 11.17 -6.12
C PHE A 3 -5.95 11.86 -6.96
N LYS A 4 -4.85 12.24 -6.32
CA LYS A 4 -3.62 12.65 -6.98
C LYS A 4 -2.47 11.80 -6.44
N GLY A 5 -1.68 11.24 -7.34
CA GLY A 5 -0.51 10.42 -7.00
C GLY A 5 0.60 10.60 -8.04
N SER A 6 1.81 10.20 -7.67
CA SER A 6 2.95 10.09 -8.57
C SER A 6 3.49 8.67 -8.43
N ILE A 7 3.54 7.95 -9.54
CA ILE A 7 4.07 6.59 -9.59
C ILE A 7 5.55 6.68 -9.94
N ASP A 8 6.43 6.07 -9.14
CA ASP A 8 7.88 6.15 -9.36
C ASP A 8 8.28 5.54 -10.71
N ARG A 9 7.76 4.35 -11.02
CA ARG A 9 8.04 3.66 -12.27
C ARG A 9 6.92 2.70 -12.65
N ILE A 10 6.69 2.62 -13.96
CA ILE A 10 5.91 1.57 -14.60
C ILE A 10 6.80 0.93 -15.65
N ASP A 11 6.94 -0.39 -15.64
CA ASP A 11 7.56 -1.13 -16.73
C ASP A 11 6.62 -2.21 -17.28
N ARG A 12 7.03 -2.85 -18.37
CA ARG A 12 6.31 -3.96 -19.00
C ARG A 12 7.21 -5.19 -18.98
N VAL A 13 6.70 -6.29 -18.46
CA VAL A 13 7.36 -7.59 -18.40
C VAL A 13 6.46 -8.61 -19.10
N GLY A 14 6.84 -8.99 -20.32
CA GLY A 14 5.96 -9.77 -21.20
C GLY A 14 4.68 -8.99 -21.50
N ASP A 15 3.52 -9.58 -21.18
CA ASP A 15 2.20 -8.97 -21.41
C ASP A 15 1.61 -8.28 -20.19
N ARG A 16 2.38 -8.18 -19.10
CA ARG A 16 1.96 -7.54 -17.87
C ARG A 16 2.68 -6.21 -17.66
N TYR A 17 1.94 -5.22 -17.19
CA TYR A 17 2.52 -3.99 -16.66
C TYR A 17 2.87 -4.19 -15.20
N ARG A 18 4.00 -3.66 -14.76
CA ARG A 18 4.40 -3.74 -13.36
C ARG A 18 4.61 -2.33 -12.81
N VAL A 19 3.91 -2.07 -11.72
CA VAL A 19 3.97 -0.79 -10.99
C VAL A 19 4.99 -0.96 -9.88
N ILE A 20 5.99 -0.09 -9.89
CA ILE A 20 7.16 -0.19 -9.02
C ILE A 20 7.20 1.04 -8.11
N ASP A 21 7.39 0.79 -6.82
CA ASP A 21 7.67 1.79 -5.81
C ASP A 21 9.07 1.54 -5.21
N TYR A 22 9.92 2.58 -5.19
CA TYR A 22 11.28 2.47 -4.66
C TYR A 22 11.33 2.95 -3.21
N LYS A 23 11.84 2.09 -2.32
CA LYS A 23 12.01 2.41 -0.90
C LYS A 23 13.47 2.38 -0.50
N SER A 24 13.96 3.46 0.10
CA SER A 24 15.32 3.55 0.65
C SER A 24 15.50 2.80 1.98
N GLY A 25 14.40 2.38 2.62
CA GLY A 25 14.38 1.66 3.89
C GLY A 25 14.52 0.13 3.73
N LYS A 26 14.19 -0.57 4.82
CA LYS A 26 13.93 -2.02 4.82
C LYS A 26 12.42 -2.23 4.96
N GLY A 27 11.93 -3.37 4.49
CA GLY A 27 10.55 -3.78 4.72
C GLY A 27 10.28 -5.13 4.06
N GLU A 28 9.02 -5.52 4.05
CA GLU A 28 8.56 -6.78 3.46
C GLU A 28 7.75 -6.49 2.19
N VAL A 29 7.77 -7.46 1.28
CA VAL A 29 6.92 -7.50 0.08
C VAL A 29 5.80 -8.53 0.21
N ASN A 30 5.73 -9.22 1.36
CA ASN A 30 4.69 -10.20 1.66
C ASN A 30 3.67 -9.63 2.65
N PHE A 31 2.41 -9.97 2.45
CA PHE A 31 1.34 -9.68 3.41
C PHE A 31 0.42 -10.91 3.54
N LYS A 32 -0.20 -11.13 4.71
CA LYS A 32 -1.16 -12.22 4.95
C LYS A 32 -2.52 -12.07 4.22
N ASP A 33 -3.28 -11.05 4.57
CA ASP A 33 -4.64 -10.79 4.08
C ASP A 33 -4.86 -9.29 3.80
N VAL A 34 -5.89 -8.96 3.00
CA VAL A 34 -6.12 -7.57 2.56
C VAL A 34 -6.53 -6.68 3.74
N GLN A 35 -7.26 -7.23 4.72
CA GLN A 35 -7.76 -6.55 5.91
C GLN A 35 -6.60 -5.95 6.72
N GLN A 36 -5.48 -6.67 6.86
CA GLN A 36 -4.32 -6.20 7.59
C GLN A 36 -3.73 -4.89 7.01
N LEU A 37 -3.93 -4.60 5.72
CA LEU A 37 -3.42 -3.39 5.08
C LEU A 37 -4.14 -2.13 5.60
N PHE A 38 -5.37 -2.30 6.08
CA PHE A 38 -6.24 -1.23 6.59
C PHE A 38 -6.30 -1.18 8.12
N ASP A 39 -5.75 -2.17 8.83
CA ASP A 39 -5.72 -2.18 10.30
C ASP A 39 -4.67 -1.21 10.87
N ALA A 40 -5.09 0.02 11.12
CA ALA A 40 -4.26 1.09 11.68
C ALA A 40 -3.77 0.83 13.12
N SER A 41 -4.29 -0.20 13.81
CA SER A 41 -3.84 -0.57 15.15
C SER A 41 -2.52 -1.36 15.15
N LYS A 42 -2.13 -1.96 14.03
CA LYS A 42 -0.95 -2.83 13.94
C LYS A 42 0.33 -2.04 13.82
N ALA A 43 1.31 -2.41 14.65
CA ALA A 43 2.65 -1.82 14.64
C ALA A 43 3.38 -2.03 13.31
N ASN A 44 3.21 -3.20 12.70
CA ASN A 44 3.90 -3.63 11.48
C ASN A 44 2.93 -3.71 10.29
N ARG A 45 2.01 -2.75 10.18
CA ARG A 45 1.09 -2.67 9.05
C ARG A 45 1.89 -2.56 7.74
N PRO A 46 1.60 -3.35 6.68
CA PRO A 46 2.37 -3.32 5.42
C PRO A 46 1.97 -2.12 4.54
N TYR A 47 2.17 -0.89 5.04
CA TYR A 47 1.65 0.32 4.41
C TYR A 47 2.28 0.62 3.03
N GLN A 48 3.52 0.16 2.77
CA GLN A 48 4.13 0.27 1.44
C GLN A 48 3.43 -0.63 0.41
N ILE A 49 2.91 -1.79 0.84
CA ILE A 49 2.10 -2.67 -0.02
C ILE A 49 0.76 -2.00 -0.32
N LEU A 50 0.09 -1.43 0.70
CA LEU A 50 -1.11 -0.62 0.48
C LEU A 50 -0.87 0.50 -0.54
N GLN A 51 0.26 1.21 -0.44
CA GLN A 51 0.63 2.28 -1.36
C GLN A 51 0.75 1.79 -2.81
N VAL A 52 1.51 0.72 -3.08
CA VAL A 52 1.69 0.21 -4.46
C VAL A 52 0.41 -0.43 -5.02
N LEU A 53 -0.44 -1.04 -4.19
CA LEU A 53 -1.77 -1.52 -4.61
C LEU A 53 -2.67 -0.37 -5.02
N LEU A 54 -2.67 0.73 -4.26
CA LEU A 54 -3.45 1.92 -4.59
C LEU A 54 -3.00 2.55 -5.93
N TYR A 55 -1.69 2.65 -6.15
CA TYR A 55 -1.13 3.12 -7.42
C TYR A 55 -1.49 2.21 -8.59
N SER A 56 -1.39 0.89 -8.38
CA SER A 56 -1.78 -0.10 -9.39
C SER A 56 -3.25 0.03 -9.75
N TYR A 57 -4.11 0.23 -8.75
CA TYR A 57 -5.54 0.45 -8.97
C TYR A 57 -5.82 1.71 -9.78
N PHE A 58 -5.19 2.84 -9.45
CA PHE A 58 -5.38 4.08 -10.22
C PHE A 58 -4.92 3.94 -11.68
N TYR A 59 -3.78 3.30 -11.89
CA TYR A 59 -3.30 3.06 -13.25
C TYR A 59 -4.20 2.10 -14.03
N LEU A 60 -4.80 1.09 -13.36
CA LEU A 60 -5.81 0.22 -13.97
C LEU A 60 -7.05 1.01 -14.40
N GLN A 61 -7.54 1.93 -13.55
CA GLN A 61 -8.71 2.77 -13.85
C GLN A 61 -8.45 3.71 -15.03
N GLU A 62 -7.22 4.22 -15.18
CA GLU A 62 -6.84 5.11 -16.27
C GLU A 62 -6.72 4.37 -17.62
N ARG A 63 -6.14 3.16 -17.62
CA ARG A 63 -5.81 2.44 -18.86
C ARG A 63 -6.88 1.45 -19.30
N GLY A 64 -7.50 0.73 -18.35
CA GLY A 64 -8.41 -0.38 -18.60
C GLY A 64 -7.75 -1.58 -19.31
N GLY A 65 -8.30 -2.78 -19.13
CA GLY A 65 -7.95 -3.96 -19.94
C GLY A 65 -6.47 -4.41 -19.89
N ILE A 66 -5.74 -4.06 -18.83
CA ILE A 66 -4.34 -4.45 -18.64
C ILE A 66 -4.17 -5.32 -17.41
N SER A 67 -3.22 -6.26 -17.48
CA SER A 67 -2.75 -6.99 -16.31
C SER A 67 -1.69 -6.19 -15.56
N LEU A 68 -1.78 -6.13 -14.24
CA LEU A 68 -0.90 -5.33 -13.39
C LEU A 68 -0.32 -6.14 -12.24
N SER A 69 1.00 -6.21 -12.12
CA SER A 69 1.67 -6.73 -10.92
C SER A 69 2.29 -5.59 -10.10
N PRO A 70 2.06 -5.54 -8.78
CA PRO A 70 2.74 -4.59 -7.90
C PRO A 70 4.13 -5.09 -7.49
N ALA A 71 5.09 -4.19 -7.37
CA ALA A 71 6.43 -4.48 -6.89
C ALA A 71 7.01 -3.34 -6.04
N ILE A 72 7.81 -3.70 -5.03
CA ILE A 72 8.49 -2.74 -4.15
C ILE A 72 9.97 -3.08 -4.13
N TYR A 73 10.79 -2.12 -4.56
CA TYR A 73 12.24 -2.25 -4.53
C TYR A 73 12.80 -1.60 -3.27
N TYR A 74 13.21 -2.41 -2.30
CA TYR A 74 13.99 -1.93 -1.17
C TYR A 74 15.46 -1.78 -1.56
N LEU A 75 15.92 -0.55 -1.78
CA LEU A 75 17.26 -0.23 -2.27
C LEU A 75 18.37 -0.75 -1.36
N ARG A 76 18.13 -0.85 -0.04
CA ARG A 76 19.07 -1.44 0.93
C ARG A 76 19.32 -2.93 0.73
N SER A 77 18.43 -3.61 0.00
CA SER A 77 18.46 -5.04 -0.24
C SER A 77 18.56 -5.38 -1.72
N ILE A 78 18.83 -4.40 -2.59
CA ILE A 78 18.75 -4.56 -4.05
C ILE A 78 19.80 -5.51 -4.63
N PHE A 79 20.93 -5.68 -3.93
CA PHE A 79 22.01 -6.59 -4.32
C PHE A 79 21.85 -8.00 -3.74
N GLY A 80 20.76 -8.29 -3.01
CA GLY A 80 20.45 -9.63 -2.53
C GLY A 80 19.47 -10.37 -3.45
N ASP A 81 19.26 -11.66 -3.20
CA ASP A 81 18.34 -12.52 -3.97
C ASP A 81 16.85 -12.30 -3.64
N LEU A 82 16.50 -11.12 -3.10
CA LEU A 82 15.13 -10.82 -2.69
C LEU A 82 14.32 -10.32 -3.89
N SER A 83 13.29 -11.08 -4.26
CA SER A 83 12.32 -10.60 -5.25
C SER A 83 11.60 -9.34 -4.76
N PRO A 84 11.44 -8.32 -5.62
CA PRO A 84 10.67 -7.12 -5.32
C PRO A 84 9.15 -7.36 -5.46
N ASP A 85 8.73 -8.49 -6.01
CA ASP A 85 7.33 -8.73 -6.34
C ASP A 85 6.49 -8.90 -5.07
N VAL A 86 5.34 -8.24 -5.04
CA VAL A 86 4.42 -8.36 -3.92
C VAL A 86 3.83 -9.76 -3.88
N THR A 87 3.73 -10.32 -2.67
CA THR A 87 3.16 -11.64 -2.43
C THR A 87 2.07 -11.59 -1.35
N GLN A 88 1.02 -12.40 -1.53
CA GLN A 88 -0.01 -12.60 -0.52
C GLN A 88 0.12 -14.04 0.01
N ASN A 89 0.29 -14.23 1.31
CA ASN A 89 0.56 -15.55 1.92
C ASN A 89 1.69 -16.31 1.20
N LYS A 90 2.75 -15.60 0.80
CA LYS A 90 3.90 -16.08 0.02
C LYS A 90 3.57 -16.56 -1.40
N GLN A 91 2.33 -16.36 -1.86
CA GLN A 91 1.95 -16.58 -3.25
C GLN A 91 2.18 -15.29 -4.04
N LEU A 92 2.80 -15.42 -5.20
CA LEU A 92 3.09 -14.29 -6.08
C LEU A 92 1.81 -13.62 -6.55
N MET A 93 1.73 -12.29 -6.36
CA MET A 93 0.64 -11.50 -6.92
C MET A 93 0.93 -11.21 -8.39
N THR A 94 0.48 -12.10 -9.26
CA THR A 94 0.68 -11.96 -10.71
C THR A 94 -0.26 -10.95 -11.33
N ASP A 95 -1.39 -10.65 -10.69
CA ASP A 95 -2.34 -9.65 -11.15
C ASP A 95 -3.05 -8.97 -9.98
N LEU A 96 -3.31 -7.68 -10.13
CA LEU A 96 -3.99 -6.86 -9.13
C LEU A 96 -5.42 -7.34 -8.87
N SER A 97 -6.12 -7.86 -9.89
CA SER A 97 -7.51 -8.33 -9.78
C SER A 97 -7.71 -9.39 -8.70
N LEU A 98 -6.66 -10.15 -8.35
CA LEU A 98 -6.67 -11.18 -7.31
C LEU A 98 -7.08 -10.66 -5.93
N VAL A 99 -6.94 -9.35 -5.68
CA VAL A 99 -7.26 -8.75 -4.37
C VAL A 99 -8.29 -7.63 -4.43
N MET A 100 -8.76 -7.24 -5.63
CA MET A 100 -9.62 -6.06 -5.78
C MET A 100 -11.01 -6.23 -5.16
N GLU A 101 -11.56 -7.45 -5.15
CA GLU A 101 -12.87 -7.73 -4.54
C GLU A 101 -12.89 -7.37 -3.05
N GLU A 102 -11.82 -7.68 -2.32
CA GLU A 102 -11.70 -7.35 -0.89
C GLU A 102 -11.15 -5.93 -0.67
N PHE A 103 -10.25 -5.47 -1.54
CA PHE A 103 -9.53 -4.20 -1.36
C PHE A 103 -10.45 -2.99 -1.53
N LEU A 104 -11.33 -2.98 -2.54
CA LEU A 104 -12.16 -1.81 -2.84
C LEU A 104 -13.18 -1.48 -1.73
N PRO A 105 -13.90 -2.45 -1.14
CA PRO A 105 -14.76 -2.16 0.02
C PRO A 105 -13.99 -1.57 1.20
N LEU A 106 -12.80 -2.09 1.51
CA LEU A 106 -11.97 -1.59 2.61
C LEU A 106 -11.43 -0.18 2.34
N LEU A 107 -11.02 0.10 1.10
CA LEU A 107 -10.61 1.44 0.69
C LEU A 107 -11.77 2.43 0.81
N ASN A 108 -12.96 2.08 0.30
CA ASN A 108 -14.14 2.94 0.40
C ASN A 108 -14.53 3.20 1.84
N HIS A 109 -14.56 2.17 2.69
CA HIS A 109 -14.86 2.32 4.11
C HIS A 109 -13.86 3.25 4.81
N CYS A 110 -12.56 3.11 4.51
CA CYS A 110 -11.52 3.99 5.07
C CYS A 110 -11.73 5.45 4.64
N LEU A 111 -12.12 5.69 3.39
CA LEU A 111 -12.43 7.04 2.92
C LEU A 111 -13.70 7.59 3.56
N GLU A 112 -14.75 6.78 3.66
CA GLU A 112 -16.01 7.16 4.32
C GLU A 112 -15.77 7.61 5.76
N GLU A 113 -15.00 6.85 6.55
CA GLU A 113 -14.60 7.24 7.91
C GLU A 113 -13.86 8.59 7.92
N MET A 114 -12.91 8.78 6.99
CA MET A 114 -12.14 10.03 6.90
C MET A 114 -12.99 11.26 6.57
N PHE A 115 -14.14 11.08 5.89
CA PHE A 115 -15.03 12.16 5.49
C PHE A 115 -16.27 12.29 6.39
N ASP A 116 -16.49 11.39 7.34
CA ASP A 116 -17.63 11.42 8.25
C ASP A 116 -17.41 12.46 9.38
N PRO A 117 -18.18 13.57 9.41
CA PRO A 117 -18.01 14.60 10.44
C PRO A 117 -18.42 14.14 11.85
N SER A 118 -19.14 13.01 11.96
CA SER A 118 -19.51 12.43 13.26
C SER A 118 -18.39 11.61 13.89
N ILE A 119 -17.36 11.25 13.12
CA ILE A 119 -16.20 10.48 13.58
C ILE A 119 -15.01 11.43 13.73
N PRO A 120 -14.64 11.85 14.96
CA PRO A 120 -13.49 12.72 15.14
C PRO A 120 -12.19 11.97 14.87
N PHE A 121 -11.21 12.66 14.29
CA PHE A 121 -9.83 12.16 14.27
C PHE A 121 -9.34 11.94 15.70
N SER A 122 -8.71 10.79 15.92
CA SER A 122 -8.16 10.41 17.23
C SER A 122 -6.67 10.08 17.10
N GLN A 123 -5.95 10.17 18.22
CA GLN A 123 -4.54 9.80 18.25
C GLN A 123 -4.38 8.30 17.92
N THR A 124 -3.33 7.98 17.16
CA THR A 124 -3.01 6.58 16.87
C THR A 124 -2.72 5.80 18.15
N ARG A 125 -3.19 4.54 18.20
CA ARG A 125 -2.85 3.60 19.28
C ARG A 125 -1.43 3.04 19.16
N ASN A 126 -0.77 3.24 18.03
CA ASN A 126 0.58 2.76 17.79
C ASN A 126 1.63 3.81 18.18
N GLU A 127 2.25 3.63 19.35
CA GLU A 127 3.25 4.57 19.89
C GLU A 127 4.53 4.68 19.05
N MET A 128 4.82 3.68 18.22
CA MET A 128 5.96 3.74 17.31
C MET A 128 5.80 4.86 16.27
N HIS A 129 4.57 5.14 15.85
CA HIS A 129 4.29 6.27 14.95
C HIS A 129 4.54 7.61 15.66
N CYS A 130 4.34 7.69 16.97
CA CYS A 130 4.58 8.93 17.74
C CYS A 130 6.06 9.34 17.75
N ARG A 131 7.00 8.38 17.69
CA ARG A 131 8.46 8.63 17.74
C ARG A 131 8.97 9.56 16.64
N TRP A 132 8.28 9.63 15.50
CA TRP A 132 8.63 10.47 14.36
C TRP A 132 7.49 11.40 13.93
N CYS A 133 6.42 11.48 14.73
CA CYS A 133 5.26 12.30 14.43
C CYS A 133 5.62 13.80 14.56
N PRO A 134 5.39 14.63 13.53
CA PRO A 134 5.65 16.07 13.58
C PRO A 134 4.65 16.82 14.48
N PHE A 135 3.51 16.20 14.82
CA PHE A 135 2.47 16.81 15.66
C PHE A 135 2.62 16.46 17.15
N ARG A 136 3.70 15.78 17.57
CA ARG A 136 3.85 15.28 18.94
C ARG A 136 3.66 16.38 19.99
N ASP A 137 4.22 17.56 19.76
CA ASP A 137 4.20 18.67 20.72
C ASP A 137 2.80 19.27 20.92
N VAL A 138 1.89 19.05 19.98
CA VAL A 138 0.49 19.52 20.03
C VAL A 138 -0.53 18.37 20.11
N CYS A 139 -0.06 17.12 20.20
CA CYS A 139 -0.88 15.91 20.16
C CYS A 139 -1.71 15.74 21.45
N GLY A 140 -1.25 16.33 22.55
CA GLY A 140 -1.88 16.18 23.87
C GLY A 140 -1.74 14.77 24.46
N LYS A 141 -0.78 13.98 23.96
CA LYS A 141 -0.41 12.64 24.44
C LYS A 141 1.05 12.64 24.88
#